data_AF-A0A524H3L5-F1
#
_entry.id   AF-A0A524H3L5-F1
#
_cell.length_a   1.000
_cell.length_b   1.000
_cell.length_c   1.000
_cell.angle_alpha   90.00
_cell.angle_beta   90.00
_cell.angle_gamma   90.00
#
_symmetry.space_group_name_H-M   'P 1'
#
loop_
_entity.id
_entity.type
_entity.pdbx_description
1 polymer ?
#
loop_
_entity_poly.entity_id
_entity_poly.type
_entity_poly.pdbx_seq_one_letter_code
_entity_poly.pdbx_strand_id
1 'polypeptide(L)'
;MKDTLLFIPLLFISNLVLPQNPYKGDKCIVKSEFIYQPDEVKFPSCHASTIAEIPGGFITSWFGGTAERNPDVGIWISRYANGKWSKPEEAANGIRENNKRYPCWNPVLYNSGDEILLFYKVGPSPSEWWGELIISNDNGISWSASRRLPENILGPIKNKPVLLKNGILLCPSSSENDGWRVHMEMTPDNGITGTRTLALNDRKIAAIQPA
;
A
#
# COMPACT_ATOMS: atom_id res chain seq x y z
N MET A 1 -20.07 -34.93 -72.86
CA MET A 1 -18.95 -34.26 -72.18
C MET A 1 -19.49 -33.79 -70.84
N LYS A 2 -18.84 -34.14 -69.72
CA LYS A 2 -19.37 -33.94 -68.37
C LYS A 2 -18.93 -32.56 -67.87
N ASP A 3 -19.89 -31.71 -67.53
CA ASP A 3 -19.64 -30.40 -66.92
C ASP A 3 -19.06 -30.60 -65.52
N THR A 4 -17.82 -30.15 -65.34
CA THR A 4 -17.10 -30.26 -64.07
C THR A 4 -17.33 -28.96 -63.29
N LEU A 5 -18.23 -29.00 -62.30
CA LEU A 5 -18.40 -27.88 -61.36
C LEU A 5 -17.17 -27.78 -60.44
N LEU A 6 -16.48 -26.63 -60.52
CA LEU A 6 -15.35 -26.30 -59.66
C LEU A 6 -15.88 -25.72 -58.33
N PHE A 7 -15.77 -26.47 -57.24
CA PHE A 7 -16.08 -25.99 -55.90
C PHE A 7 -14.85 -25.25 -55.33
N ILE A 8 -14.94 -23.94 -55.14
CA ILE A 8 -13.91 -23.14 -54.46
C ILE A 8 -14.32 -23.03 -52.98
N PRO A 9 -13.55 -23.59 -52.03
CA PRO A 9 -13.86 -23.43 -50.61
C PRO A 9 -13.47 -22.01 -50.19
N LEU A 10 -14.46 -21.21 -49.78
CA LEU A 10 -14.22 -19.92 -49.15
C LEU A 10 -13.68 -20.17 -47.73
N LEU A 11 -12.37 -20.03 -47.55
CA LEU A 11 -11.73 -20.03 -46.24
C LEU A 11 -12.08 -18.72 -45.52
N PHE A 12 -13.06 -18.79 -44.61
CA PHE A 12 -13.28 -17.75 -43.61
C PHE A 12 -12.10 -17.77 -42.62
N ILE A 13 -11.14 -16.87 -42.81
CA ILE A 13 -10.13 -16.59 -41.79
C ILE A 13 -10.82 -15.77 -40.70
N SER A 14 -11.28 -16.45 -39.64
CA SER A 14 -11.64 -15.75 -38.42
C SER A 14 -10.36 -15.19 -37.82
N ASN A 15 -10.23 -13.86 -37.85
CA ASN A 15 -9.25 -13.18 -37.00
C ASN A 15 -9.66 -13.45 -35.55
N LEU A 16 -9.10 -14.49 -34.94
CA LEU A 16 -9.06 -14.64 -33.50
C LEU A 16 -8.28 -13.44 -32.97
N VAL A 17 -9.01 -12.39 -32.59
CA VAL A 17 -8.48 -11.32 -31.74
C VAL A 17 -8.19 -11.99 -30.41
N LEU A 18 -6.99 -12.56 -30.28
CA LEU A 18 -6.45 -12.89 -28.97
C LEU A 18 -6.43 -11.58 -28.18
N PRO A 19 -7.09 -11.47 -27.02
CA PRO A 19 -6.97 -10.28 -26.19
C PRO A 19 -5.49 -10.07 -25.90
N GLN A 20 -4.90 -9.03 -26.50
CA GLN A 20 -3.58 -8.57 -26.10
C GLN A 20 -3.71 -8.22 -24.63
N ASN A 21 -3.06 -9.01 -23.78
CA ASN A 21 -2.94 -8.71 -22.36
C ASN A 21 -2.18 -7.36 -22.26
N PRO A 22 -2.85 -6.24 -21.99
CA PRO A 22 -2.29 -4.90 -22.25
C PRO A 22 -1.19 -4.51 -21.25
N TYR A 23 -0.83 -5.41 -20.34
CA TYR A 23 0.04 -5.17 -19.20
C TYR A 23 1.34 -6.00 -19.25
N LYS A 24 2.02 -6.05 -20.41
CA LYS A 24 3.35 -6.66 -20.51
C LYS A 24 4.35 -5.78 -21.26
N GLY A 25 5.56 -5.65 -20.68
CA GLY A 25 6.73 -4.99 -21.27
C GLY A 25 6.84 -3.49 -20.96
N ASP A 26 7.91 -2.87 -21.45
CA ASP A 26 8.27 -1.46 -21.18
C ASP A 26 7.21 -0.44 -21.66
N LYS A 27 6.22 -0.90 -22.45
CA LYS A 27 5.08 -0.10 -22.92
C LYS A 27 4.02 0.20 -21.84
N CYS A 28 4.14 -0.38 -20.64
CA CYS A 28 3.24 -0.13 -19.52
C CYS A 28 3.73 0.99 -18.57
N ILE A 29 4.96 1.48 -18.75
CA ILE A 29 5.52 2.57 -17.94
C ILE A 29 5.14 3.89 -18.60
N VAL A 30 4.16 4.59 -18.02
CA VAL A 30 3.71 5.91 -18.53
C VAL A 30 4.61 7.06 -18.06
N LYS A 31 5.26 6.91 -16.90
CA LYS A 31 6.18 7.89 -16.32
C LYS A 31 7.14 7.21 -15.34
N SER A 32 8.40 7.63 -15.35
CA SER A 32 9.40 7.26 -14.35
C SER A 32 10.20 8.52 -13.98
N GLU A 33 10.25 8.83 -12.70
CA GLU A 33 10.93 10.01 -12.17
C GLU A 33 11.24 9.82 -10.68
N PHE A 34 12.11 10.66 -10.13
CA PHE A 34 12.29 10.76 -8.69
C PHE A 34 11.18 11.61 -8.07
N ILE A 35 10.68 11.19 -6.91
CA ILE A 35 9.70 11.97 -6.12
C ILE A 35 10.37 13.16 -5.45
N TYR A 36 11.64 13.01 -5.04
CA TYR A 36 12.41 14.05 -4.36
C TYR A 36 13.90 13.93 -4.70
N GLN A 37 14.64 15.02 -4.50
CA GLN A 37 16.10 15.06 -4.56
C GLN A 37 16.73 14.85 -3.16
N PRO A 38 17.98 14.34 -3.07
CA PRO A 38 18.62 14.06 -1.79
C PRO A 38 18.71 15.24 -0.81
N ASP A 39 18.76 16.48 -1.31
CA ASP A 39 18.81 17.71 -0.51
C ASP A 39 17.43 18.15 0.05
N GLU A 40 16.34 17.51 -0.39
CA GLU A 40 14.98 17.77 0.09
C GLU A 40 14.62 16.96 1.34
N VAL A 41 15.46 15.99 1.72
CA VAL A 41 15.25 15.10 2.87
C VAL A 41 16.48 15.05 3.78
N LYS A 42 16.28 14.63 5.02
CA LYS A 42 17.36 14.52 6.03
C LYS A 42 17.85 13.09 6.26
N PHE A 43 17.22 12.12 5.62
CA PHE A 43 17.50 10.70 5.83
C PHE A 43 18.24 10.11 4.62
N PRO A 44 19.20 9.21 4.85
CA PRO A 44 19.93 8.54 3.78
C PRO A 44 19.20 7.30 3.23
N SER A 45 18.14 6.83 3.91
CA SER A 45 17.45 5.57 3.57
C SER A 45 15.93 5.74 3.59
N CYS A 46 15.26 5.13 2.60
CA CYS A 46 13.81 5.00 2.54
C CYS A 46 13.39 3.60 2.06
N HIS A 47 12.25 3.10 2.51
CA HIS A 47 11.74 1.77 2.13
C HIS A 47 10.22 1.68 2.31
N ALA A 48 9.62 0.59 1.81
CA ALA A 48 8.18 0.29 1.83
C ALA A 48 7.27 1.41 1.29
N SER A 49 7.43 1.76 0.01
CA SER A 49 6.62 2.80 -0.64
C SER A 49 5.20 2.33 -0.95
N THR A 50 4.24 3.26 -0.86
CA THR A 50 2.84 3.11 -1.27
C THR A 50 2.37 4.35 -2.02
N ILE A 51 1.35 4.21 -2.87
CA ILE A 51 0.79 5.30 -3.69
C ILE A 51 -0.73 5.15 -3.79
N ALA A 52 -1.46 6.26 -3.68
CA ALA A 52 -2.90 6.32 -3.92
C ALA A 52 -3.25 7.50 -4.84
N GLU A 53 -4.33 7.35 -5.60
CA GLU A 53 -4.91 8.45 -6.38
C GLU A 53 -5.63 9.42 -5.45
N ILE A 54 -5.56 10.71 -5.78
CA ILE A 54 -6.32 11.80 -5.15
C ILE A 54 -6.88 12.69 -6.26
N PRO A 55 -7.89 13.55 -5.98
CA PRO A 55 -8.37 14.51 -6.97
C PRO A 55 -7.22 15.31 -7.59
N GLY A 56 -7.06 15.18 -8.92
CA GLY A 56 -6.05 15.90 -9.69
C GLY A 56 -4.62 15.37 -9.59
N GLY A 57 -4.38 14.22 -8.95
CA GLY A 57 -3.03 13.65 -8.89
C GLY A 57 -2.86 12.42 -7.99
N PHE A 58 -1.73 12.36 -7.28
CA PHE A 58 -1.35 11.21 -6.46
C PHE A 58 -0.82 11.64 -5.10
N ILE A 59 -0.94 10.77 -4.12
CA ILE A 59 -0.20 10.84 -2.87
C ILE A 59 0.64 9.59 -2.72
N THR A 60 1.86 9.77 -2.23
CA THR A 60 2.80 8.68 -1.94
C THR A 60 3.19 8.71 -0.49
N SER A 61 3.59 7.55 0.04
CA SER A 61 4.18 7.44 1.37
C SER A 61 5.24 6.36 1.42
N TRP A 62 6.22 6.52 2.30
CA TRP A 62 7.29 5.56 2.60
C TRP A 62 7.78 5.83 4.02
N PHE A 63 8.53 4.89 4.61
CA PHE A 63 9.28 5.21 5.83
C PHE A 63 10.71 5.62 5.47
N GLY A 64 11.28 6.56 6.23
CA GLY A 64 12.62 7.09 6.00
C GLY A 64 13.28 7.58 7.28
N GLY A 65 14.58 7.31 7.39
CA GLY A 65 15.42 7.62 8.56
C GLY A 65 16.88 7.20 8.34
N THR A 66 17.70 7.25 9.38
CA THR A 66 19.13 6.89 9.32
C THR A 66 19.35 5.48 8.76
N ALA A 67 18.60 4.51 9.26
CA ALA A 67 18.50 3.16 8.69
C ALA A 67 17.25 2.49 9.24
N GLU A 68 16.79 1.42 8.60
CA GLU A 68 15.68 0.60 9.11
C GLU A 68 15.90 0.25 10.59
N ARG A 69 14.82 0.31 11.40
CA ARG A 69 14.81 0.16 12.88
C ARG A 69 15.36 1.32 13.71
N ASN A 70 16.05 2.31 13.13
CA ASN A 70 16.54 3.42 13.95
C ASN A 70 15.40 4.28 14.49
N PRO A 71 15.48 4.80 15.73
CA PRO A 71 14.39 5.58 16.33
C PRO A 71 13.95 6.79 15.50
N ASP A 72 14.81 7.34 14.65
CA ASP A 72 14.51 8.50 13.80
C ASP A 72 13.72 8.15 12.53
N VAL A 73 13.40 6.88 12.27
CA VAL A 73 12.58 6.48 11.13
C VAL A 73 11.15 7.01 11.31
N GLY A 74 10.74 7.90 10.42
CA GLY A 74 9.39 8.45 10.32
C GLY A 74 8.67 7.96 9.06
N ILE A 75 7.37 8.21 8.99
CA ILE A 75 6.54 8.08 7.79
C ILE A 75 6.55 9.41 7.06
N TRP A 76 6.95 9.38 5.80
CA TRP A 76 7.02 10.53 4.92
C TRP A 76 5.97 10.43 3.84
N ILE A 77 5.51 11.58 3.37
CA ILE A 77 4.56 11.69 2.26
C ILE A 77 5.04 12.71 1.24
N SER A 78 4.60 12.53 -0.01
CA SER A 78 4.70 13.56 -1.05
C SER A 78 3.49 13.47 -1.97
N ARG A 79 3.00 14.63 -2.43
CA ARG A 79 1.82 14.77 -3.27
C ARG A 79 2.22 15.22 -4.66
N TYR A 80 1.73 14.54 -5.68
CA TYR A 80 1.87 14.92 -7.07
C TYR A 80 0.64 15.74 -7.48
N ALA A 81 0.84 17.00 -7.85
CA ALA A 81 -0.21 17.87 -8.35
C ALA A 81 0.39 18.86 -9.37
N ASN A 82 -0.38 19.21 -10.40
CA ASN A 82 0.05 20.17 -11.43
C ASN A 82 1.41 19.82 -12.07
N GLY A 83 1.64 18.52 -12.31
CA GLY A 83 2.84 18.05 -12.99
C GLY A 83 4.10 17.89 -12.12
N LYS A 84 4.03 18.14 -10.80
CA LYS A 84 5.18 18.11 -9.88
C LYS A 84 4.87 17.43 -8.55
N TRP A 85 5.89 16.82 -7.96
CA TRP A 85 5.86 16.33 -6.58
C TRP A 85 6.09 17.48 -5.60
N SER A 86 5.40 17.44 -4.46
CA SER A 86 5.68 18.31 -3.32
C SER A 86 6.97 17.87 -2.63
N LYS A 87 7.59 18.79 -1.89
CA LYS A 87 8.66 18.42 -0.97
C LYS A 87 8.14 17.34 0.01
N PRO A 88 8.95 16.34 0.36
CA PRO A 88 8.55 15.35 1.36
C PRO A 88 8.25 15.98 2.72
N GLU A 89 7.15 15.55 3.32
CA GLU A 89 6.70 16.00 4.65
C GLU A 89 6.59 14.79 5.59
N GLU A 90 7.02 14.92 6.84
CA GLU A 90 6.91 13.86 7.84
C GLU A 90 5.47 13.82 8.40
N ALA A 91 4.71 12.77 8.07
CA ALA A 91 3.33 12.60 8.51
C ALA A 91 3.21 11.89 9.87
N ALA A 92 4.20 11.08 10.24
CA ALA A 92 4.27 10.43 11.56
C ALA A 92 5.72 10.12 11.96
N ASN A 93 6.07 10.28 13.24
CA ASN A 93 7.46 10.18 13.69
C ASN A 93 7.68 9.20 14.86
N GLY A 94 6.63 8.54 15.35
CA GLY A 94 6.75 7.53 16.40
C GLY A 94 7.09 8.08 17.79
N ILE A 95 7.05 9.40 17.98
CA ILE A 95 7.22 10.04 19.30
C ILE A 95 6.01 9.72 20.19
N ARG A 96 6.28 9.42 21.45
CA ARG A 96 5.32 9.09 22.50
C ARG A 96 5.54 9.99 23.71
N GLU A 97 4.74 9.75 24.75
CA GLU A 97 4.92 10.38 26.06
C GLU A 97 6.38 10.27 26.53
N ASN A 98 6.83 11.30 27.25
CA ASN A 98 8.21 11.43 27.75
C ASN A 98 9.29 11.45 26.64
N ASN A 99 8.95 11.89 25.43
CA ASN A 99 9.85 11.96 24.27
C ASN A 99 10.46 10.62 23.86
N LYS A 100 9.89 9.49 24.29
CA LYS A 100 10.32 8.18 23.80
C LYS A 100 9.92 8.08 22.33
N ARG A 101 10.89 7.78 21.46
CA ARG A 101 10.65 7.61 20.02
C ARG A 101 10.89 6.15 19.63
N TYR A 102 9.98 5.60 18.85
CA TYR A 102 10.15 4.31 18.20
C TYR A 102 10.15 4.50 16.67
N PRO A 103 10.85 3.64 15.92
CA PRO A 103 10.78 3.68 14.47
C PRO A 103 9.33 3.44 13.99
N CYS A 104 8.97 4.15 12.93
CA CYS A 104 7.78 3.88 12.14
C CYS A 104 8.10 2.91 10.99
N TRP A 105 7.09 2.17 10.52
CA TRP A 105 7.26 1.14 9.49
C TRP A 105 6.06 1.01 8.58
N ASN A 106 6.31 0.45 7.39
CA ASN A 106 5.32 -0.13 6.48
C ASN A 106 4.03 0.70 6.31
N PRO A 107 4.15 1.93 5.77
CA PRO A 107 2.98 2.74 5.47
C PRO A 107 2.15 2.11 4.34
N VAL A 108 0.84 2.18 4.46
CA VAL A 108 -0.12 1.77 3.42
C VAL A 108 -1.22 2.81 3.32
N LEU A 109 -1.34 3.40 2.13
CA LEU A 109 -2.37 4.37 1.81
C LEU A 109 -3.63 3.65 1.28
N TYR A 110 -4.78 4.08 1.76
CA TYR A 110 -6.08 3.74 1.23
C TYR A 110 -6.91 5.02 1.09
N ASN A 111 -7.36 5.34 -0.11
CA ASN A 111 -8.27 6.46 -0.34
C ASN A 111 -9.68 5.90 -0.54
N SER A 112 -10.62 6.27 0.33
CA SER A 112 -12.03 5.86 0.24
C SER A 112 -12.81 6.66 -0.80
N GLY A 113 -12.25 7.76 -1.29
CA GLY A 113 -12.92 8.79 -2.08
C GLY A 113 -13.27 10.03 -1.27
N ASP A 114 -13.62 9.85 0.01
CA ASP A 114 -13.96 10.93 0.93
C ASP A 114 -12.78 11.31 1.84
N GLU A 115 -11.99 10.33 2.25
CA GLU A 115 -10.86 10.49 3.15
C GLU A 115 -9.70 9.55 2.77
N ILE A 116 -8.50 9.91 3.21
CA ILE A 116 -7.30 9.10 3.04
C ILE A 116 -6.91 8.52 4.39
N LEU A 117 -6.88 7.19 4.43
CA LEU A 117 -6.35 6.42 5.55
C LEU A 117 -4.87 6.12 5.29
N LEU A 118 -4.00 6.49 6.23
CA LEU A 118 -2.61 6.07 6.25
C LEU A 118 -2.36 5.15 7.43
N PHE A 119 -2.33 3.85 7.15
CA PHE A 119 -1.95 2.82 8.11
C PHE A 119 -0.43 2.73 8.17
N TYR A 120 0.13 2.58 9.36
CA TYR A 120 1.57 2.37 9.56
C TYR A 120 1.80 1.64 10.87
N LYS A 121 3.04 1.21 11.14
CA LYS A 121 3.38 0.48 12.36
C LYS A 121 4.37 1.29 13.15
N VAL A 122 4.36 1.12 14.46
CA VAL A 122 5.32 1.73 15.36
C VAL A 122 5.79 0.68 16.36
N GLY A 123 7.09 0.67 16.66
CA GLY A 123 7.66 -0.22 17.67
C GLY A 123 9.08 -0.67 17.31
N PRO A 124 9.81 -1.30 18.25
CA PRO A 124 11.24 -1.55 18.12
C PRO A 124 11.64 -2.67 17.13
N SER A 125 10.68 -3.52 16.74
CA SER A 125 10.88 -4.64 15.81
C SER A 125 9.54 -5.11 15.22
N PRO A 126 9.54 -5.84 14.09
CA PRO A 126 8.30 -6.41 13.52
C PRO A 126 7.54 -7.36 14.45
N SER A 127 8.22 -8.01 15.40
CA SER A 127 7.58 -8.87 16.41
C SER A 127 6.96 -8.10 17.58
N GLU A 128 7.32 -6.82 17.76
CA GLU A 128 6.94 -6.00 18.92
C GLU A 128 6.22 -4.70 18.53
N TRP A 129 5.96 -4.49 17.24
CA TRP A 129 5.25 -3.31 16.76
C TRP A 129 3.74 -3.42 16.99
N TRP A 130 3.06 -2.30 16.80
CA TRP A 130 1.61 -2.23 16.74
C TRP A 130 1.19 -1.38 15.55
N GLY A 131 -0.06 -1.52 15.12
CA GLY A 131 -0.62 -0.71 14.05
C GLY A 131 -1.12 0.65 14.55
N GLU A 132 -0.93 1.67 13.73
CA GLU A 132 -1.49 3.00 13.91
C GLU A 132 -2.14 3.48 12.61
N LEU A 133 -3.04 4.45 12.78
CA LEU A 133 -3.76 5.10 11.70
C LEU A 133 -3.76 6.61 11.91
N ILE A 134 -3.50 7.34 10.85
CA ILE A 134 -3.86 8.76 10.71
C ILE A 134 -4.77 8.93 9.49
N ILE A 135 -5.63 9.94 9.56
CA ILE A 135 -6.66 10.20 8.55
C ILE A 135 -6.48 11.62 8.02
N SER A 136 -6.60 11.78 6.71
CA SER A 136 -6.68 13.08 6.05
C SER A 136 -8.03 13.26 5.36
N ASN A 137 -8.66 14.41 5.61
CA ASN A 137 -9.91 14.83 4.97
C ASN A 137 -9.69 15.89 3.89
N ASP A 138 -8.43 16.21 3.57
CA ASP A 138 -8.02 17.31 2.71
C ASP A 138 -6.91 16.88 1.74
N ASN A 139 -7.00 15.65 1.25
CA ASN A 139 -6.11 15.07 0.24
C ASN A 139 -4.62 15.03 0.65
N GLY A 140 -4.38 14.77 1.93
CA GLY A 140 -3.04 14.65 2.53
C GLY A 140 -2.36 15.98 2.80
N ILE A 141 -3.11 17.08 2.90
CA ILE A 141 -2.57 18.39 3.34
C ILE A 141 -2.35 18.37 4.86
N SER A 142 -3.32 17.87 5.61
CA SER A 142 -3.26 17.71 7.05
C SER A 142 -3.71 16.32 7.47
N TRP A 143 -3.28 15.92 8.67
CA TRP A 143 -3.53 14.60 9.23
C TRP A 143 -4.08 14.72 10.64
N SER A 144 -4.97 13.80 10.99
CA SER A 144 -5.47 13.64 12.36
C SER A 144 -4.32 13.32 13.33
N ALA A 145 -4.61 13.43 14.63
CA ALA A 145 -3.77 12.76 15.63
C ALA A 145 -3.67 11.25 15.33
N SER A 146 -2.52 10.66 15.64
CA SER A 146 -2.34 9.22 15.50
C SER A 146 -3.25 8.46 16.46
N ARG A 147 -3.89 7.41 15.94
CA ARG A 147 -4.66 6.48 16.73
C ARG A 147 -4.08 5.08 16.62
N ARG A 148 -3.78 4.49 17.76
CA ARG A 148 -3.39 3.07 17.86
C ARG A 148 -4.58 2.18 17.49
N LEU A 149 -4.33 1.18 16.65
CA LEU A 149 -5.31 0.14 16.32
C LEU A 149 -5.53 -0.79 17.52
N PRO A 150 -6.66 -1.51 17.58
CA PRO A 150 -6.92 -2.47 18.64
C PRO A 150 -5.77 -3.48 18.82
N GLU A 151 -5.68 -4.04 20.03
CA GLU A 151 -4.68 -5.07 20.30
C GLU A 151 -4.82 -6.23 19.31
N ASN A 152 -3.69 -6.76 18.84
CA ASN A 152 -3.59 -7.81 17.82
C ASN A 152 -4.08 -7.46 16.40
N ILE A 153 -4.33 -6.17 16.13
CA ILE A 153 -4.67 -5.62 14.80
C ILE A 153 -3.53 -4.67 14.37
N LEU A 154 -2.99 -4.90 13.16
CA LEU A 154 -1.89 -4.12 12.59
C LEU A 154 -2.31 -3.27 11.38
N GLY A 155 -3.50 -3.52 10.83
CA GLY A 155 -3.92 -3.01 9.54
C GLY A 155 -3.18 -3.72 8.39
N PRO A 156 -3.29 -3.21 7.16
CA PRO A 156 -2.59 -3.78 6.02
C PRO A 156 -1.08 -3.70 6.19
N ILE A 157 -0.32 -4.77 5.92
CA ILE A 157 1.16 -4.71 6.04
C ILE A 157 1.83 -4.06 4.83
N LYS A 158 1.31 -4.29 3.61
CA LYS A 158 1.86 -3.72 2.36
C LYS A 158 0.79 -3.42 1.34
N ASN A 159 -0.03 -4.44 1.02
CA ASN A 159 -1.01 -4.32 -0.05
C ASN A 159 -2.19 -3.45 0.39
N LYS A 160 -2.77 -2.73 -0.58
CA LYS A 160 -3.92 -1.87 -0.32
C LYS A 160 -5.09 -2.69 0.24
N PRO A 161 -5.78 -2.17 1.27
CA PRO A 161 -7.06 -2.73 1.68
C PRO A 161 -8.09 -2.71 0.55
N VAL A 162 -9.08 -3.59 0.67
CA VAL A 162 -10.24 -3.66 -0.23
C VAL A 162 -11.50 -3.39 0.56
N LEU A 163 -12.26 -2.38 0.16
CA LEU A 163 -13.59 -2.14 0.73
C LEU A 163 -14.59 -3.13 0.13
N LEU A 164 -15.18 -3.94 0.99
CA LEU A 164 -16.21 -4.89 0.63
C LEU A 164 -17.56 -4.19 0.47
N LYS A 165 -18.48 -4.82 -0.28
CA LYS A 165 -19.83 -4.28 -0.53
C LYS A 165 -20.65 -4.01 0.73
N ASN A 166 -20.32 -4.66 1.84
CA ASN A 166 -20.97 -4.48 3.14
C ASN A 166 -20.33 -3.40 4.01
N GLY A 167 -19.42 -2.58 3.45
CA GLY A 167 -18.75 -1.49 4.16
C GLY A 167 -17.56 -1.91 5.01
N ILE A 168 -17.19 -3.19 5.02
CA ILE A 168 -16.01 -3.66 5.76
C ILE A 168 -14.76 -3.43 4.93
N LEU A 169 -13.75 -2.80 5.52
CA LEU A 169 -12.42 -2.70 4.96
C LEU A 169 -11.63 -3.98 5.28
N LEU A 170 -11.29 -4.74 4.24
CA LEU A 170 -10.49 -5.96 4.32
C LEU A 170 -9.01 -5.64 4.11
N CYS A 171 -8.21 -5.84 5.13
CA CYS A 171 -6.80 -5.50 5.19
C CYS A 171 -5.93 -6.77 5.08
N PRO A 172 -5.13 -6.92 4.01
CA PRO A 172 -4.16 -8.01 3.92
C PRO A 172 -3.00 -7.77 4.91
N SER A 173 -2.86 -8.67 5.88
CA SER A 173 -1.94 -8.49 7.00
C SER A 173 -1.02 -9.69 7.23
N SER A 174 -0.06 -9.53 8.13
CA SER A 174 0.81 -10.58 8.61
C SER A 174 1.40 -10.28 9.98
N SER A 175 1.88 -11.32 10.66
CA SER A 175 2.65 -11.21 11.90
C SER A 175 3.93 -12.04 11.86
N GLU A 176 4.90 -11.67 12.68
CA GLU A 176 6.23 -12.30 12.75
C GLU A 176 6.54 -12.91 14.13
N ASN A 177 5.57 -12.92 15.04
CA ASN A 177 5.73 -13.40 16.42
C ASN A 177 5.64 -14.94 16.58
N ASP A 178 5.21 -15.66 15.54
CA ASP A 178 5.18 -17.14 15.49
C ASP A 178 5.69 -17.61 14.12
N GLY A 179 6.83 -17.08 13.69
CA GLY A 179 7.23 -17.13 12.28
C GLY A 179 6.30 -16.28 11.41
N TRP A 180 6.52 -16.29 10.10
CA TRP A 180 5.72 -15.48 9.18
C TRP A 180 4.32 -16.07 8.97
N ARG A 181 3.31 -15.29 9.33
CA ARG A 181 1.90 -15.66 9.29
C ARG A 181 1.13 -14.62 8.51
N VAL A 182 0.51 -15.00 7.41
CA VAL A 182 -0.46 -14.16 6.69
C VAL A 182 -1.85 -14.39 7.23
N HIS A 183 -2.63 -13.32 7.36
CA HIS A 183 -4.02 -13.34 7.79
C HIS A 183 -4.76 -12.14 7.20
N MET A 184 -6.08 -12.15 7.27
CA MET A 184 -6.88 -10.97 6.94
C MET A 184 -7.33 -10.28 8.22
N GLU A 185 -7.27 -8.96 8.22
CA GLU A 185 -7.87 -8.12 9.25
C GLU A 185 -9.06 -7.36 8.66
N MET A 186 -10.10 -7.16 9.46
CA MET A 186 -11.34 -6.53 9.02
C MET A 186 -11.74 -5.44 9.99
N THR A 187 -12.11 -4.28 9.45
CA THR A 187 -12.66 -3.19 10.22
C THR A 187 -13.85 -2.54 9.50
N PRO A 188 -14.97 -2.29 10.18
CA PRO A 188 -16.13 -1.57 9.62
C PRO A 188 -16.06 -0.04 9.86
N ASP A 189 -15.10 0.43 10.65
CA ASP A 189 -15.11 1.76 11.27
C ASP A 189 -13.71 2.38 11.30
N ASN A 190 -12.99 2.24 10.18
CA ASN A 190 -11.65 2.78 9.98
C ASN A 190 -10.68 2.39 11.10
N GLY A 191 -10.75 1.17 11.60
CA GLY A 191 -9.85 0.61 12.59
C GLY A 191 -10.18 1.01 14.03
N ILE A 192 -11.38 1.53 14.33
CA ILE A 192 -11.85 1.70 15.73
C ILE A 192 -12.05 0.33 16.36
N THR A 193 -12.72 -0.56 15.66
CA THR A 193 -12.81 -1.98 15.95
C THR A 193 -12.11 -2.78 14.87
N GLY A 194 -11.64 -3.97 15.24
CA GLY A 194 -10.96 -4.85 14.33
C GLY A 194 -11.15 -6.30 14.71
N THR A 195 -11.29 -7.14 13.70
CA THR A 195 -11.24 -8.61 13.84
C THR A 195 -10.21 -9.15 12.88
N ARG A 196 -9.76 -10.38 13.10
CA ARG A 196 -8.83 -11.03 12.19
C ARG A 196 -9.14 -12.50 12.03
N THR A 197 -8.77 -13.06 10.89
CA THR A 197 -8.81 -14.50 10.67
C THR A 197 -7.72 -15.20 11.48
N LEU A 198 -7.81 -16.53 11.54
CA LEU A 198 -6.63 -17.35 11.83
C LEU A 198 -5.59 -17.17 10.71
N ALA A 199 -4.39 -17.68 10.95
CA ALA A 199 -3.36 -17.77 9.93
C ALA A 199 -3.86 -18.54 8.70
N LEU A 200 -3.53 -18.02 7.52
CA LEU A 200 -3.89 -18.61 6.23
C LEU A 200 -2.77 -19.50 5.66
N ASN A 201 -1.59 -19.50 6.29
CA ASN A 201 -0.44 -20.33 5.95
C ASN A 201 0.09 -21.11 7.16
N ASP A 202 0.87 -22.15 6.89
CA ASP A 202 1.63 -22.89 7.91
C ASP A 202 3.01 -22.24 8.18
N ARG A 203 3.83 -22.86 9.04
CA ARG A 203 5.20 -22.40 9.35
C ARG A 203 6.22 -22.65 8.23
N LYS A 204 5.88 -23.45 7.23
CA LYS A 204 6.81 -23.90 6.19
C LYS A 204 6.82 -22.95 5.01
N ILE A 205 5.69 -22.30 4.74
CA ILE A 205 5.59 -21.25 3.73
C ILE A 205 6.03 -19.93 4.35
N ALA A 206 7.17 -19.42 3.90
CA ALA A 206 7.71 -18.11 4.24
C ALA A 206 6.93 -16.98 3.53
N ALA A 207 5.64 -16.85 3.85
CA ALA A 207 4.79 -15.78 3.37
C ALA A 207 4.68 -14.68 4.42
N ILE A 208 5.25 -13.51 4.12
CA ILE A 208 5.17 -12.32 4.97
C ILE A 208 4.12 -11.33 4.46
N GLN A 209 3.67 -11.42 3.21
CA GLN A 209 2.70 -10.51 2.61
C GLN A 209 1.85 -11.26 1.58
N PRO A 210 0.50 -11.14 1.60
CA PRO A 210 -0.32 -11.59 0.48
C PRO A 210 0.13 -10.84 -0.78
N ALA A 211 0.37 -11.55 -1.89
CA ALA A 211 0.75 -10.95 -3.17
C ALA A 211 -0.47 -10.51 -3.96
#